data_AF-A0A7C7BUB9-F1
#
_entry.id   AF-A0A7C7BUB9-F1
#
_cell.length_a   1.000
_cell.length_b   1.000
_cell.length_c   1.000
_cell.angle_alpha   90.00
_cell.angle_beta   90.00
_cell.angle_gamma   90.00
#
_symmetry.space_group_name_H-M   'P 1'
#
loop_
_entity.id
_entity.type
_entity.pdbx_description
1 polymer ?
#
loop_
_entity_poly.entity_id
_entity_poly.type
_entity_poly.pdbx_seq_one_letter_code
_entity_poly.pdbx_strand_id
1 'polypeptide(L)'
;MKGPYSMFSWIPIHLELAEKLREYKDKSHELIEVLQKMKAAGLMTLKFTDAKEDGKPYPFIDPFTFMAGLNRGMLDSNRMKLWEFAKEEFQLSAELPNDFHGIPYVNNQNVCFFPYDVNIDQINTLWAFFEQSLEADPDSLDLELMQTCLEIPQIGISKLTMGMYWFRPNTWIAADGKNSSSAKQLGLNKPKSASDYLEWRDQILSQIDTSIPNFSHDAWATSKTAYGKPFDTLFLPNQADKSLDYLKEVVAVLREHSDNPEDLLSVTLRKRFGGYMLRINFGNWAITAQKATNNGRFIQFLLPTSHTLTEEKSEEEIFDRKIHGQSYCLVDMEETIFFDQFESLWGDIRKTLEVVANKYSGGRTPYKFAHREELLSLICDLENRPSILSSGVRLKSSSKKTDQASNNRRFWLIAPGENAHLWESWLEYSSASIGWELTGNLHDFKSRAALRELLDEHNPEINQSINSSMLWNFAHEIKPGDVLLAKLGRNEVIGWGVVQGEYYFDTLRTPHHHQLPVEWQTCDRVKLPAGRLLAAKTLTEFDDLADPSLRFIADAIGNLPGFESLGGDLDAISVAEPDAEYSDYTMEDALSELFISEEKLRNILQQL
;
A
#
# COMPACT_ATOMS: atom_id res chain seq x y z
N MET A 1 13.58 33.27 -26.11
CA MET A 1 13.37 33.78 -24.74
C MET A 1 11.88 33.62 -24.45
N LYS A 2 11.48 32.75 -23.51
CA LYS A 2 10.09 32.73 -23.03
C LYS A 2 9.91 33.98 -22.15
N GLY A 3 8.87 34.77 -22.38
CA GLY A 3 8.54 35.94 -21.57
C GLY A 3 8.29 35.58 -20.10
N PRO A 4 8.15 36.58 -19.20
CA PRO A 4 7.84 36.31 -17.79
C PRO A 4 6.55 35.48 -17.70
N TYR A 5 6.58 34.38 -16.93
CA TYR A 5 5.39 33.58 -16.65
C TYR A 5 4.37 34.46 -15.91
N SER A 6 3.23 34.71 -16.56
CA SER A 6 2.05 35.29 -15.92
C SER A 6 1.33 34.17 -15.19
N MET A 7 1.23 34.22 -13.85
CA MET A 7 0.34 33.31 -13.14
C MET A 7 -1.11 33.53 -13.59
N PHE A 8 -1.87 32.46 -13.72
CA PHE A 8 -3.30 32.47 -14.04
C PHE A 8 -3.66 33.09 -15.40
N SER A 9 -2.77 32.97 -16.38
CA SER A 9 -2.98 33.41 -17.77
C SER A 9 -4.17 32.72 -18.46
N TRP A 10 -4.68 31.63 -17.89
CA TRP A 10 -5.89 30.95 -18.37
C TRP A 10 -7.20 31.66 -18.01
N ILE A 11 -7.22 32.52 -16.99
CA ILE A 11 -8.46 33.16 -16.51
C ILE A 11 -9.15 33.99 -17.61
N PRO A 12 -8.47 34.91 -18.33
CA PRO A 12 -9.13 35.78 -19.30
C PRO A 12 -9.89 35.03 -20.40
N ILE A 13 -9.29 33.98 -20.97
CA ILE A 13 -9.93 33.21 -22.04
C ILE A 13 -11.06 32.31 -21.53
N HIS A 14 -11.00 31.87 -20.27
CA HIS A 14 -12.10 31.14 -19.64
C HIS A 14 -13.32 32.03 -19.44
N LEU A 15 -13.10 33.25 -18.93
CA LEU A 15 -14.16 34.26 -18.76
C LEU A 15 -14.80 34.61 -20.11
N GLU A 16 -13.98 34.87 -21.13
CA GLU A 16 -14.49 35.22 -22.46
C GLU A 16 -15.28 34.08 -23.11
N LEU A 17 -14.80 32.83 -23.01
CA LEU A 17 -15.54 31.69 -23.53
C LEU A 17 -16.83 31.45 -22.74
N ALA A 18 -16.83 31.59 -21.42
CA ALA A 18 -18.05 31.50 -20.62
C ALA A 18 -19.09 32.55 -21.08
N GLU A 19 -18.70 33.81 -21.25
CA GLU A 19 -19.60 34.83 -21.80
C GLU A 19 -20.10 34.48 -23.20
N LYS A 20 -19.21 33.97 -24.07
CA LYS A 20 -19.57 33.56 -25.44
C LYS A 20 -20.56 32.40 -25.48
N LEU A 21 -20.49 31.46 -24.53
CA LEU A 21 -21.39 30.30 -24.47
C LEU A 21 -22.86 30.69 -24.26
N ARG A 22 -23.18 31.87 -23.71
CA ARG A 22 -24.57 32.36 -23.58
C ARG A 22 -25.29 32.44 -24.93
N GLU A 23 -24.57 32.76 -26.00
CA GLU A 23 -25.12 32.84 -27.36
C GLU A 23 -25.61 31.49 -27.92
N TYR A 24 -25.22 30.39 -27.26
CA TYR A 24 -25.52 29.02 -27.63
C TYR A 24 -26.65 28.39 -26.81
N LYS A 25 -27.33 29.17 -25.97
CA LYS A 25 -28.59 28.76 -25.36
C LYS A 25 -29.58 28.39 -26.46
N ASP A 26 -30.24 27.25 -26.30
CA ASP A 26 -31.12 26.62 -27.30
C ASP A 26 -30.42 26.15 -28.61
N LYS A 27 -29.09 26.24 -28.70
CA LYS A 27 -28.28 25.84 -29.86
C LYS A 27 -27.31 24.71 -29.53
N SER A 28 -27.75 23.71 -28.75
CA SER A 28 -26.90 22.55 -28.38
C SER A 28 -26.28 21.85 -29.60
N HIS A 29 -26.96 21.82 -30.74
CA HIS A 29 -26.44 21.24 -31.97
C HIS A 29 -25.15 21.93 -32.46
N GLU A 30 -25.05 23.25 -32.37
CA GLU A 30 -23.86 24.01 -32.79
C GLU A 30 -22.66 23.69 -31.88
N LEU A 31 -22.87 23.57 -30.56
CA LEU A 31 -21.80 23.17 -29.64
C LEU A 31 -21.34 21.72 -29.87
N ILE A 32 -22.27 20.83 -30.22
CA ILE A 32 -21.93 19.45 -30.60
C ILE A 32 -21.12 19.44 -31.91
N GLU A 33 -21.49 20.26 -32.89
CA GLU A 33 -20.72 20.42 -34.13
C GLU A 33 -19.29 20.89 -33.85
N VAL A 34 -19.07 21.82 -32.92
CA VAL A 34 -17.73 22.24 -32.49
C VAL A 34 -16.91 21.05 -31.97
N LEU A 35 -17.50 20.21 -31.11
CA LEU A 35 -16.82 19.00 -30.61
C LEU A 35 -16.51 18.01 -31.74
N GLN A 36 -17.39 17.88 -32.74
CA GLN A 36 -17.15 17.05 -33.91
C GLN A 36 -16.00 17.59 -34.76
N LYS A 37 -15.91 18.91 -34.97
CA LYS A 37 -14.77 19.54 -35.67
C LYS A 37 -13.46 19.32 -34.92
N MET A 38 -13.45 19.45 -33.59
CA MET A 38 -12.27 19.12 -32.77
C MET A 38 -11.82 17.66 -32.96
N LYS A 39 -12.77 16.71 -32.97
CA LYS A 39 -12.48 15.28 -33.22
C LYS A 39 -11.91 15.07 -34.63
N ALA A 40 -12.50 15.70 -35.64
CA ALA A 40 -12.03 15.64 -37.03
C ALA A 40 -10.62 16.23 -37.21
N ALA A 41 -10.26 17.25 -36.43
CA ALA A 41 -8.92 17.82 -36.36
C ALA A 41 -7.91 16.95 -35.57
N GLY A 42 -8.32 15.77 -35.09
CA GLY A 42 -7.46 14.85 -34.33
C GLY A 42 -7.18 15.28 -32.90
N LEU A 43 -7.97 16.22 -32.35
CA LEU A 43 -7.79 16.70 -30.99
C LEU A 43 -8.36 15.72 -29.97
N MET A 44 -7.74 15.67 -28.78
CA MET A 44 -8.15 14.82 -27.67
C MET A 44 -9.39 15.40 -26.95
N THR A 45 -10.48 15.59 -27.68
CA THR A 45 -11.74 16.15 -27.18
C THR A 45 -12.62 15.10 -26.47
N LEU A 46 -13.78 15.52 -25.99
CA LEU A 46 -14.81 14.66 -25.45
C LEU A 46 -15.16 13.55 -26.44
N LYS A 47 -15.13 12.31 -25.95
CA LYS A 47 -15.67 11.16 -26.68
C LYS A 47 -17.18 11.20 -26.55
N PHE A 48 -17.81 12.09 -27.31
CA PHE A 48 -19.18 11.88 -27.74
C PHE A 48 -19.12 10.72 -28.74
N THR A 49 -19.10 9.48 -28.25
CA THR A 49 -19.30 8.32 -29.11
C THR A 49 -20.74 8.39 -29.58
N ASP A 50 -20.91 8.72 -30.86
CA ASP A 50 -21.64 7.85 -31.79
C ASP A 50 -22.83 7.15 -31.13
N ALA A 51 -23.87 7.95 -30.91
CA ALA A 51 -25.22 7.54 -30.64
C ALA A 51 -25.58 6.81 -29.32
N LYS A 52 -26.88 6.90 -28.99
CA LYS A 52 -27.60 6.02 -28.08
C LYS A 52 -27.43 4.55 -28.50
N GLU A 53 -27.76 3.57 -27.67
CA GLU A 53 -27.78 2.13 -28.02
C GLU A 53 -28.62 1.85 -29.28
N ASP A 54 -29.51 2.78 -29.65
CA ASP A 54 -30.35 2.77 -30.85
C ASP A 54 -29.76 3.48 -32.10
N GLY A 55 -28.55 4.03 -32.05
CA GLY A 55 -27.95 4.74 -33.18
C GLY A 55 -28.28 6.25 -33.29
N LYS A 56 -28.94 6.88 -32.30
CA LYS A 56 -29.22 8.34 -32.31
C LYS A 56 -28.25 9.20 -31.49
N PRO A 57 -27.66 10.30 -32.03
CA PRO A 57 -26.76 11.18 -31.28
C PRO A 57 -27.40 11.71 -29.99
N TYR A 58 -26.60 12.08 -28.98
CA TYR A 58 -27.18 12.83 -27.86
C TYR A 58 -27.70 14.17 -28.40
N PRO A 59 -28.97 14.50 -28.18
CA PRO A 59 -29.57 15.69 -28.80
C PRO A 59 -29.11 17.00 -28.13
N PHE A 60 -28.54 16.94 -26.93
CA PHE A 60 -28.32 18.11 -26.09
C PHE A 60 -26.93 18.11 -25.45
N ILE A 61 -26.43 19.32 -25.18
CA ILE A 61 -25.23 19.58 -24.40
C ILE A 61 -25.45 20.85 -23.58
N ASP A 62 -24.93 20.84 -22.36
CA ASP A 62 -24.95 21.98 -21.45
C ASP A 62 -23.56 22.67 -21.38
N PRO A 63 -23.47 23.91 -20.88
CA PRO A 63 -22.22 24.68 -20.82
C PRO A 63 -21.15 24.04 -19.93
N PHE A 64 -21.55 23.40 -18.83
CA PHE A 64 -20.63 22.71 -17.92
C PHE A 64 -19.97 21.52 -18.61
N THR A 65 -20.74 20.70 -19.33
CA THR A 65 -20.19 19.58 -20.12
C THR A 65 -19.26 20.08 -21.21
N PHE A 66 -19.61 21.14 -21.92
CA PHE A 66 -18.74 21.71 -22.96
C PHE A 66 -17.39 22.17 -22.37
N MET A 67 -17.43 22.96 -21.29
CA MET A 67 -16.22 23.45 -20.61
C MET A 67 -15.43 22.32 -19.93
N ALA A 68 -16.10 21.28 -19.43
CA ALA A 68 -15.44 20.08 -18.92
C ALA A 68 -14.60 19.36 -19.99
N GLY A 69 -15.00 19.43 -21.27
CA GLY A 69 -14.22 18.90 -22.38
C GLY A 69 -12.84 19.58 -22.53
N LEU A 70 -12.77 20.86 -22.22
CA LEU A 70 -11.53 21.66 -22.22
C LEU A 70 -10.73 21.48 -20.92
N ASN A 71 -11.41 21.18 -19.80
CA ASN A 71 -10.84 21.16 -18.44
C ASN A 71 -10.77 19.77 -17.78
N ARG A 72 -10.84 18.68 -18.56
CA ARG A 72 -10.57 17.31 -18.07
C ARG A 72 -9.07 17.02 -17.93
N GLY A 73 -8.73 15.92 -17.26
CA GLY A 73 -7.34 15.52 -17.00
C GLY A 73 -6.60 15.11 -18.28
N MET A 74 -5.65 15.93 -18.72
CA MET A 74 -4.79 15.65 -19.88
C MET A 74 -3.47 16.42 -19.77
N LEU A 75 -2.53 16.16 -20.68
CA LEU A 75 -1.29 16.93 -20.79
C LEU A 75 -1.58 18.38 -21.18
N ASP A 76 -0.85 19.34 -20.60
CA ASP A 76 -0.99 20.78 -20.90
C ASP A 76 -0.84 21.09 -22.39
N SER A 77 0.01 20.35 -23.11
CA SER A 77 0.17 20.48 -24.56
C SER A 77 -1.09 20.09 -25.35
N ASN A 78 -1.86 19.11 -24.88
CA ASN A 78 -3.13 18.74 -25.51
C ASN A 78 -4.23 19.73 -25.15
N ARG A 79 -4.23 20.23 -23.90
CA ARG A 79 -5.14 21.28 -23.47
C ARG A 79 -4.93 22.57 -24.25
N MET A 80 -3.68 22.95 -24.50
CA MET A 80 -3.35 24.11 -25.32
C MET A 80 -3.99 24.04 -26.71
N LYS A 81 -3.87 22.89 -27.39
CA LYS A 81 -4.48 22.67 -28.71
C LYS A 81 -5.99 22.79 -28.70
N LEU A 82 -6.66 22.37 -27.63
CA LEU A 82 -8.11 22.53 -27.49
C LEU A 82 -8.48 24.02 -27.33
N TRP A 83 -7.70 24.79 -26.56
CA TRP A 83 -7.92 26.23 -26.40
C TRP A 83 -7.55 27.04 -27.64
N GLU A 84 -6.51 26.64 -28.39
CA GLU A 84 -6.18 27.18 -29.72
C GLU A 84 -7.37 27.02 -30.67
N PHE A 85 -7.90 25.79 -30.76
CA PHE A 85 -9.07 25.50 -31.59
C PHE A 85 -10.30 26.30 -31.14
N ALA A 86 -10.62 26.30 -29.83
CA ALA A 86 -11.76 27.02 -29.31
C ALA A 86 -11.64 28.53 -29.55
N LYS A 87 -10.43 29.10 -29.38
CA LYS A 87 -10.17 30.52 -29.67
C LYS A 87 -10.50 30.86 -31.12
N GLU A 88 -10.06 30.05 -32.07
CA GLU A 88 -10.33 30.26 -33.49
C GLU A 88 -11.82 30.08 -33.82
N GLU A 89 -12.42 28.99 -33.35
CA GLU A 89 -13.81 28.62 -33.66
C GLU A 89 -14.82 29.63 -33.08
N PHE A 90 -14.61 30.08 -31.83
CA PHE A 90 -15.48 31.06 -31.16
C PHE A 90 -15.05 32.52 -31.40
N GLN A 91 -13.94 32.74 -32.12
CA GLN A 91 -13.38 34.07 -32.41
C GLN A 91 -13.05 34.87 -31.15
N LEU A 92 -12.41 34.21 -30.17
CA LEU A 92 -12.05 34.82 -28.88
C LEU A 92 -10.84 35.77 -29.03
N SER A 93 -10.89 36.90 -28.32
CA SER A 93 -9.86 37.94 -28.34
C SER A 93 -8.75 37.70 -27.31
N ALA A 94 -9.07 37.15 -26.13
CA ALA A 94 -8.16 36.91 -25.02
C ALA A 94 -6.97 36.04 -25.42
N GLU A 95 -5.79 36.36 -24.90
CA GLU A 95 -4.55 35.61 -25.21
C GLU A 95 -4.67 34.13 -24.82
N LEU A 96 -3.93 33.28 -25.53
CA LEU A 96 -3.83 31.88 -25.17
C LEU A 96 -3.09 31.74 -23.83
N PRO A 97 -3.53 30.81 -22.96
CA PRO A 97 -2.86 30.55 -21.69
C PRO A 97 -1.41 30.13 -21.92
N ASN A 98 -0.54 30.44 -20.98
CA ASN A 98 0.80 29.85 -20.87
C ASN A 98 0.99 29.03 -19.58
N ASP A 99 -0.05 28.97 -18.74
CA ASP A 99 -0.15 28.11 -17.56
C ASP A 99 -1.59 27.55 -17.41
N PHE A 100 -1.71 26.45 -16.67
CA PHE A 100 -3.01 25.82 -16.33
C PHE A 100 -3.06 25.40 -14.86
N HIS A 101 -2.29 26.07 -14.02
CA HIS A 101 -2.10 25.69 -12.62
C HIS A 101 -3.29 26.15 -11.77
N GLY A 102 -3.72 25.32 -10.82
CA GLY A 102 -4.92 25.61 -10.01
C GLY A 102 -6.26 25.45 -10.73
N ILE A 103 -6.29 24.88 -11.95
CA ILE A 103 -7.56 24.49 -12.59
C ILE A 103 -7.99 23.12 -12.04
N PRO A 104 -9.21 22.96 -11.51
CA PRO A 104 -9.71 21.67 -11.08
C PRO A 104 -10.17 20.84 -12.29
N TYR A 105 -10.05 19.51 -12.19
CA TYR A 105 -10.35 18.59 -13.28
C TYR A 105 -11.43 17.60 -12.89
N VAL A 106 -12.39 17.39 -13.77
CA VAL A 106 -13.36 16.30 -13.63
C VAL A 106 -12.72 14.95 -13.92
N ASN A 107 -13.33 13.89 -13.36
CA ASN A 107 -12.93 12.52 -13.66
C ASN A 107 -13.13 12.24 -15.15
N ASN A 108 -12.08 11.77 -15.84
CA ASN A 108 -12.11 11.46 -17.26
C ASN A 108 -13.13 10.37 -17.65
N GLN A 109 -13.57 9.54 -16.69
CA GLN A 109 -14.62 8.53 -16.89
C GLN A 109 -16.04 9.09 -16.71
N ASN A 110 -16.19 10.27 -16.10
CA ASN A 110 -17.47 10.90 -15.79
C ASN A 110 -17.38 12.41 -16.08
N VAL A 111 -17.26 12.76 -17.37
CA VAL A 111 -17.05 14.14 -17.81
C VAL A 111 -18.37 14.91 -17.96
N CYS A 112 -19.44 14.27 -18.48
CA CYS A 112 -20.73 14.92 -18.72
C CYS A 112 -21.43 15.30 -17.42
N PHE A 113 -22.01 16.50 -17.34
CA PHE A 113 -22.79 17.00 -16.20
C PHE A 113 -24.24 16.53 -16.24
N PHE A 114 -24.47 15.34 -16.78
CA PHE A 114 -25.79 14.73 -16.88
C PHE A 114 -25.64 13.24 -17.19
N PRO A 115 -26.66 12.43 -16.87
CA PRO A 115 -26.63 11.01 -17.18
C PRO A 115 -26.96 10.72 -18.65
N TYR A 116 -26.75 9.48 -19.05
CA TYR A 116 -26.99 9.05 -20.43
C TYR A 116 -28.44 9.27 -20.91
N ASP A 117 -29.40 9.09 -20.02
CA ASP A 117 -30.84 9.21 -20.21
C ASP A 117 -31.39 10.62 -19.88
N VAL A 118 -30.53 11.64 -19.91
CA VAL A 118 -30.90 13.04 -19.63
C VAL A 118 -32.08 13.52 -20.49
N ASN A 119 -32.96 14.30 -19.89
CA ASN A 119 -34.06 14.99 -20.58
C ASN A 119 -33.76 16.49 -20.80
N ILE A 120 -34.57 17.14 -21.66
CA ILE A 120 -34.37 18.55 -22.00
C ILE A 120 -34.56 19.48 -20.79
N ASP A 121 -35.44 19.15 -19.85
CA ASP A 121 -35.67 19.98 -18.66
C ASP A 121 -34.42 20.03 -17.78
N GLN A 122 -33.73 18.91 -17.59
CA GLN A 122 -32.46 18.85 -16.86
C GLN A 122 -31.36 19.67 -17.56
N ILE A 123 -31.31 19.63 -18.89
CA ILE A 123 -30.38 20.47 -19.67
C ILE A 123 -30.73 21.96 -19.51
N ASN A 124 -32.01 22.31 -19.56
CA ASN A 124 -32.48 23.67 -19.33
C ASN A 124 -32.17 24.16 -17.91
N THR A 125 -32.29 23.29 -16.90
CA THR A 125 -31.86 23.57 -15.52
C THR A 125 -30.37 23.90 -15.48
N LEU A 126 -29.52 23.14 -16.16
CA LEU A 126 -28.07 23.41 -16.23
C LEU A 126 -27.76 24.72 -16.97
N TRP A 127 -28.46 25.03 -18.05
CA TRP A 127 -28.33 26.32 -18.74
C TRP A 127 -28.75 27.50 -17.87
N ALA A 128 -29.88 27.39 -17.17
CA ALA A 128 -30.35 28.42 -16.25
C ALA A 128 -29.35 28.64 -15.12
N PHE A 129 -28.83 27.56 -14.54
CA PHE A 129 -27.85 27.66 -13.46
C PHE A 129 -26.49 28.18 -13.93
N PHE A 130 -26.08 27.84 -15.15
CA PHE A 130 -24.89 28.42 -15.79
C PHE A 130 -24.99 29.96 -15.85
N GLU A 131 -26.07 30.48 -16.43
CA GLU A 131 -26.30 31.93 -16.53
C GLU A 131 -26.35 32.59 -15.14
N GLN A 132 -27.06 31.97 -14.20
CA GLN A 132 -27.17 32.44 -12.82
C GLN A 132 -25.79 32.52 -12.15
N SER A 133 -24.97 31.46 -12.25
CA SER A 133 -23.62 31.42 -11.67
C SER A 133 -22.62 32.35 -12.36
N LEU A 134 -22.89 32.75 -13.60
CA LEU A 134 -22.06 33.70 -14.35
C LEU A 134 -22.39 35.15 -14.00
N GLU A 135 -23.62 35.46 -13.58
CA GLU A 135 -24.03 36.81 -13.20
C GLU A 135 -23.97 37.08 -11.70
N ALA A 136 -24.36 36.10 -10.89
CA ALA A 136 -24.56 36.26 -9.47
C ALA A 136 -23.28 36.62 -8.72
N ASP A 137 -23.48 37.39 -7.65
CA ASP A 137 -22.54 37.50 -6.55
C ASP A 137 -22.94 36.48 -5.46
N PRO A 138 -22.08 36.18 -4.48
CA PRO A 138 -22.36 35.16 -3.47
C PRO A 138 -23.71 35.34 -2.76
N ASP A 139 -24.07 36.58 -2.42
CA ASP A 139 -25.33 36.91 -1.73
C ASP A 139 -26.58 36.73 -2.60
N SER A 140 -26.42 36.65 -3.93
CA SER A 140 -27.53 36.55 -4.89
C SER A 140 -27.54 35.21 -5.64
N LEU A 141 -26.71 34.24 -5.25
CA LEU A 141 -26.72 32.89 -5.83
C LEU A 141 -28.05 32.19 -5.53
N ASP A 142 -28.70 31.64 -6.56
CA ASP A 142 -29.95 30.90 -6.43
C ASP A 142 -29.68 29.49 -5.89
N LEU A 143 -29.84 29.34 -4.57
CA LEU A 143 -29.58 28.09 -3.87
C LEU A 143 -30.59 26.99 -4.21
N GLU A 144 -31.83 27.34 -4.56
CA GLU A 144 -32.85 26.37 -4.96
C GLU A 144 -32.54 25.79 -6.34
N LEU A 145 -32.11 26.65 -7.28
CA LEU A 145 -31.66 26.22 -8.59
C LEU A 145 -30.36 25.40 -8.51
N MET A 146 -29.41 25.81 -7.66
CA MET A 146 -28.21 25.02 -7.38
C MET A 146 -28.56 23.65 -6.83
N GLN A 147 -29.49 23.58 -5.87
CA GLN A 147 -29.94 22.32 -5.27
C GLN A 147 -30.63 21.43 -6.31
N THR A 148 -31.44 22.01 -7.21
CA THR A 148 -32.06 21.28 -8.32
C THR A 148 -31.01 20.67 -9.25
N CYS A 149 -29.90 21.38 -9.52
CA CYS A 149 -28.77 20.83 -10.29
C CYS A 149 -28.11 19.64 -9.55
N LEU A 150 -27.97 19.71 -8.22
CA LEU A 150 -27.38 18.64 -7.43
C LEU A 150 -28.24 17.36 -7.37
N GLU A 151 -29.53 17.45 -7.71
CA GLU A 151 -30.43 16.31 -7.82
C GLU A 151 -30.32 15.58 -9.17
N ILE A 152 -29.67 16.20 -10.17
CA ILE A 152 -29.40 15.55 -11.45
C ILE A 152 -28.38 14.42 -11.23
N PRO A 153 -28.67 13.18 -11.66
CA PRO A 153 -27.74 12.07 -11.48
C PRO A 153 -26.36 12.38 -12.07
N GLN A 154 -25.31 11.90 -11.40
CA GLN A 154 -23.88 12.14 -11.73
C GLN A 154 -23.33 13.54 -11.40
N ILE A 155 -24.17 14.47 -10.95
CA ILE A 155 -23.73 15.76 -10.44
C ILE A 155 -23.62 15.67 -8.92
N GLY A 156 -22.44 16.00 -8.41
CA GLY A 156 -22.22 16.22 -6.98
C GLY A 156 -21.64 17.60 -6.75
N ILE A 157 -21.65 18.06 -5.49
CA ILE A 157 -21.22 19.41 -5.11
C ILE A 157 -19.83 19.79 -5.67
N SER A 158 -18.87 18.86 -5.62
CA SER A 158 -17.54 19.07 -6.20
C SER A 158 -17.60 19.37 -7.68
N LYS A 159 -18.37 18.59 -8.44
CA LYS A 159 -18.40 18.68 -9.89
C LYS A 159 -19.10 19.97 -10.32
N LEU A 160 -20.24 20.29 -9.69
CA LEU A 160 -20.96 21.53 -9.97
C LEU A 160 -20.10 22.77 -9.70
N THR A 161 -19.43 22.81 -8.55
CA THR A 161 -18.57 23.94 -8.16
C THR A 161 -17.26 24.02 -8.95
N MET A 162 -16.75 22.91 -9.50
CA MET A 162 -15.68 22.95 -10.51
C MET A 162 -16.11 23.73 -11.75
N GLY A 163 -17.34 23.49 -12.22
CA GLY A 163 -17.95 24.25 -13.31
C GLY A 163 -18.03 25.73 -13.03
N MET A 164 -18.62 26.09 -11.88
CA MET A 164 -18.72 27.47 -11.42
C MET A 164 -17.34 28.15 -11.37
N TYR A 165 -16.33 27.46 -10.84
CA TYR A 165 -14.95 27.95 -10.80
C TYR A 165 -14.37 28.19 -12.21
N TRP A 166 -14.63 27.32 -13.19
CA TRP A 166 -14.17 27.55 -14.56
C TRP A 166 -14.80 28.79 -15.20
N PHE A 167 -16.03 29.15 -14.83
CA PHE A 167 -16.73 30.30 -15.39
C PHE A 167 -16.37 31.61 -14.69
N ARG A 168 -16.23 31.60 -13.36
CA ARG A 168 -15.86 32.77 -12.54
C ARG A 168 -14.89 32.38 -11.42
N PRO A 169 -13.60 32.20 -11.74
CA PRO A 169 -12.60 31.71 -10.78
C PRO A 169 -12.26 32.71 -9.67
N ASN A 170 -12.61 33.99 -9.83
CA ASN A 170 -12.47 35.00 -8.77
C ASN A 170 -13.70 35.08 -7.86
N THR A 171 -14.77 34.35 -8.17
CA THR A 171 -16.04 34.37 -7.41
C THR A 171 -16.27 33.04 -6.72
N TRP A 172 -16.11 31.92 -7.41
CA TRP A 172 -16.47 30.60 -6.90
C TRP A 172 -15.26 29.75 -6.58
N ILE A 173 -15.30 28.91 -5.54
CA ILE A 173 -14.25 27.96 -5.17
C ILE A 173 -14.72 26.56 -5.53
N ALA A 174 -13.91 25.77 -6.24
CA ALA A 174 -14.27 24.37 -6.48
C ALA A 174 -14.15 23.55 -5.20
N ALA A 175 -15.19 22.80 -4.82
CA ALA A 175 -15.16 21.83 -3.72
C ALA A 175 -14.54 20.49 -4.16
N ASP A 176 -13.53 20.51 -5.03
CA ASP A 176 -12.81 19.31 -5.49
C ASP A 176 -11.88 18.76 -4.41
N GLY A 177 -11.27 17.59 -4.67
CA GLY A 177 -10.44 16.91 -3.67
C GLY A 177 -9.25 17.73 -3.17
N LYS A 178 -8.63 18.55 -4.02
CA LYS A 178 -7.45 19.37 -3.64
C LYS A 178 -7.88 20.52 -2.77
N ASN A 179 -8.82 21.34 -3.25
CA ASN A 179 -9.34 22.48 -2.50
C ASN A 179 -10.02 22.05 -1.20
N SER A 180 -10.76 20.93 -1.19
CA SER A 180 -11.35 20.36 0.03
C SER A 180 -10.30 19.90 1.03
N SER A 181 -9.16 19.36 0.56
CA SER A 181 -8.07 18.95 1.45
C SER A 181 -7.36 20.16 2.06
N SER A 182 -7.15 21.22 1.28
CA SER A 182 -6.62 22.49 1.78
C SER A 182 -7.58 23.16 2.76
N ALA A 183 -8.87 23.18 2.48
CA ALA A 183 -9.88 23.72 3.39
C ALA A 183 -9.95 22.93 4.71
N LYS A 184 -9.73 21.60 4.67
CA LYS A 184 -9.64 20.78 5.88
C LYS A 184 -8.47 21.18 6.79
N GLN A 185 -7.36 21.68 6.22
CA GLN A 185 -6.24 22.21 7.02
C GLN A 185 -6.62 23.51 7.75
N LEU A 186 -7.66 24.21 7.28
CA LEU A 186 -8.28 25.36 7.94
C LEU A 186 -9.41 24.93 8.90
N GLY A 187 -9.57 23.63 9.18
CA GLY A 187 -10.64 23.10 10.02
C GLY A 187 -12.01 23.00 9.34
N LEU A 188 -12.09 23.23 8.02
CA LEU A 188 -13.35 23.29 7.28
C LEU A 188 -13.63 21.97 6.57
N ASN A 189 -14.76 21.34 6.89
CA ASN A 189 -15.21 20.13 6.21
C ASN A 189 -15.83 20.46 4.86
N LYS A 190 -15.67 19.54 3.91
CA LYS A 190 -16.26 19.66 2.57
C LYS A 190 -17.79 19.86 2.64
N PRO A 191 -18.36 20.81 1.89
CA PRO A 191 -19.79 21.11 1.90
C PRO A 191 -20.61 19.94 1.35
N LYS A 192 -21.86 19.79 1.81
CA LYS A 192 -22.76 18.70 1.38
C LYS A 192 -24.01 19.18 0.65
N SER A 193 -24.36 20.45 0.79
CA SER A 193 -25.53 21.08 0.18
C SER A 193 -25.17 22.41 -0.50
N ALA A 194 -26.13 23.02 -1.21
CA ALA A 194 -25.97 24.35 -1.78
C ALA A 194 -25.76 25.42 -0.69
N SER A 195 -26.49 25.34 0.43
CA SER A 195 -26.32 26.28 1.55
C SER A 195 -24.97 26.12 2.25
N ASP A 196 -24.55 24.87 2.49
CA ASP A 196 -23.26 24.58 3.12
C ASP A 196 -22.10 25.10 2.26
N TYR A 197 -22.26 25.12 0.94
CA TYR A 197 -21.21 25.54 0.02
C TYR A 197 -20.89 27.03 0.13
N LEU A 198 -21.89 27.91 0.22
CA LEU A 198 -21.63 29.35 0.39
C LEU A 198 -20.95 29.63 1.73
N GLU A 199 -21.45 29.02 2.81
CA GLU A 199 -20.82 29.17 4.13
C GLU A 199 -19.37 28.67 4.11
N TRP A 200 -19.13 27.49 3.52
CA TRP A 200 -17.78 26.92 3.39
C TRP A 200 -16.84 27.83 2.59
N ARG A 201 -17.32 28.39 1.48
CA ARG A 201 -16.56 29.35 0.66
C ARG A 201 -16.20 30.59 1.46
N ASP A 202 -17.16 31.20 2.16
CA ASP A 202 -16.95 32.45 2.89
C ASP A 202 -16.02 32.24 4.09
N GLN A 203 -16.13 31.09 4.75
CA GLN A 203 -15.20 30.67 5.81
C GLN A 203 -13.77 30.47 5.29
N ILE A 204 -13.57 29.98 4.07
CA ILE A 204 -12.24 29.96 3.44
C ILE A 204 -11.75 31.40 3.20
N LEU A 205 -12.58 32.23 2.58
CA LEU A 205 -12.20 33.61 2.21
C LEU A 205 -11.87 34.50 3.41
N SER A 206 -12.53 34.28 4.55
CA SER A 206 -12.21 34.96 5.81
C SER A 206 -10.90 34.50 6.46
N GLN A 207 -10.34 33.37 6.04
CA GLN A 207 -9.12 32.78 6.60
C GLN A 207 -7.91 32.83 5.66
N ILE A 208 -8.09 33.32 4.42
CA ILE A 208 -6.99 33.46 3.45
C ILE A 208 -6.76 34.94 3.13
N ASP A 209 -5.50 35.34 3.00
CA ASP A 209 -5.09 36.68 2.59
C ASP A 209 -4.87 36.78 1.06
N THR A 210 -5.23 35.74 0.31
CA THR A 210 -4.98 35.60 -1.12
C THR A 210 -6.27 35.44 -1.92
N SER A 211 -6.14 35.45 -3.25
CA SER A 211 -7.29 35.26 -4.14
C SER A 211 -7.75 33.80 -4.20
N ILE A 212 -8.99 33.56 -4.65
CA ILE A 212 -9.50 32.21 -4.90
C ILE A 212 -8.59 31.41 -5.87
N PRO A 213 -8.12 31.98 -7.00
CA PRO A 213 -7.15 31.31 -7.86
C PRO A 213 -5.85 30.94 -7.14
N ASN A 214 -5.34 31.80 -6.25
CA ASN A 214 -4.17 31.48 -5.43
C ASN A 214 -4.45 30.30 -4.49
N PHE A 215 -5.58 30.30 -3.78
CA PHE A 215 -5.96 29.18 -2.93
C PHE A 215 -6.00 27.85 -3.70
N SER A 216 -6.63 27.84 -4.88
CA SER A 216 -6.70 26.62 -5.69
C SER A 216 -5.36 26.23 -6.32
N HIS A 217 -4.53 27.20 -6.68
CA HIS A 217 -3.16 26.98 -7.11
C HIS A 217 -2.31 26.35 -6.01
N ASP A 218 -2.40 26.85 -4.79
CA ASP A 218 -1.60 26.37 -3.66
C ASP A 218 -2.07 24.97 -3.23
N ALA A 219 -3.38 24.71 -3.28
CA ALA A 219 -3.94 23.38 -3.14
C ALA A 219 -3.41 22.42 -4.22
N TRP A 220 -3.33 22.89 -5.47
CA TRP A 220 -2.75 22.12 -6.58
C TRP A 220 -1.25 21.90 -6.42
N ALA A 221 -0.48 22.91 -6.01
CA ALA A 221 0.97 22.83 -5.82
C ALA A 221 1.30 21.84 -4.69
N THR A 222 0.53 21.90 -3.60
CA THR A 222 0.59 20.96 -2.48
C THR A 222 0.19 19.54 -2.87
N SER A 223 -0.67 19.38 -3.89
CA SER A 223 -0.99 18.06 -4.44
C SER A 223 0.04 17.52 -5.43
N LYS A 224 0.86 18.40 -6.03
CA LYS A 224 1.89 18.05 -7.04
C LYS A 224 3.18 17.55 -6.43
N THR A 225 3.44 17.85 -5.17
CA THR A 225 4.48 17.22 -4.36
C THR A 225 4.05 15.82 -3.90
N ALA A 226 3.42 15.08 -4.81
CA ALA A 226 3.12 13.67 -4.61
C ALA A 226 4.45 12.92 -4.69
N TYR A 227 4.93 12.46 -3.55
CA TYR A 227 6.09 11.59 -3.50
C TYR A 227 5.87 10.36 -4.39
N GLY A 228 6.92 9.82 -4.99
CA GLY A 228 6.83 8.56 -5.70
C GLY A 228 6.45 7.42 -4.74
N LYS A 229 5.81 6.38 -5.26
CA LYS A 229 5.43 5.22 -4.44
C LYS A 229 6.67 4.57 -3.77
N PRO A 230 6.57 4.12 -2.51
CA PRO A 230 5.37 4.15 -1.65
C PRO A 230 5.28 5.37 -0.74
N PHE A 231 6.11 6.39 -0.95
CA PHE A 231 6.18 7.57 -0.09
C PHE A 231 4.90 8.42 -0.15
N ASP A 232 4.16 8.39 -1.26
CA ASP A 232 2.82 8.99 -1.40
C ASP A 232 1.83 8.49 -0.34
N THR A 233 2.00 7.24 0.08
CA THR A 233 1.20 6.61 1.11
C THR A 233 1.82 6.85 2.48
N LEU A 234 3.14 6.70 2.57
CA LEU A 234 3.88 6.74 3.83
C LEU A 234 3.82 8.11 4.53
N PHE A 235 3.82 9.20 3.75
CA PHE A 235 3.87 10.57 4.25
C PHE A 235 2.68 11.39 3.77
N LEU A 236 2.30 12.40 4.55
CA LEU A 236 1.39 13.45 4.07
C LEU A 236 2.12 14.32 3.04
N PRO A 237 1.42 14.82 2.00
CA PRO A 237 2.02 15.73 1.01
C PRO A 237 2.72 16.90 1.70
N ASN A 238 3.97 17.18 1.33
CA ASN A 238 4.85 18.20 1.94
C ASN A 238 5.18 18.04 3.43
N GLN A 239 4.92 16.88 4.03
CA GLN A 239 5.22 16.65 5.44
C GLN A 239 6.22 15.51 5.69
N ALA A 240 6.91 15.00 4.66
CA ALA A 240 7.88 13.92 4.83
C ALA A 240 9.07 14.35 5.69
N ASP A 241 9.46 15.63 5.60
CA ASP A 241 10.62 16.15 6.34
C ASP A 241 10.46 16.02 7.85
N LYS A 242 9.26 16.20 8.41
CA LYS A 242 9.04 16.04 9.87
C LYS A 242 9.46 14.66 10.36
N SER A 243 8.98 13.61 9.70
CA SER A 243 9.30 12.23 10.04
C SER A 243 10.72 11.86 9.65
N LEU A 244 11.22 12.30 8.50
CA LEU A 244 12.59 12.00 8.07
C LEU A 244 13.65 12.68 8.93
N ASP A 245 13.40 13.89 9.42
CA ASP A 245 14.29 14.60 10.33
C ASP A 245 14.31 13.94 11.71
N TYR A 246 13.16 13.52 12.23
CA TYR A 246 13.12 12.68 13.44
C TYR A 246 13.94 11.40 13.26
N LEU A 247 13.74 10.65 12.17
CA LEU A 247 14.51 9.43 11.88
C LEU A 247 16.01 9.73 11.74
N LYS A 248 16.38 10.89 11.18
CA LYS A 248 17.77 11.33 11.07
C LYS A 248 18.39 11.60 12.44
N GLU A 249 17.68 12.23 13.35
CA GLU A 249 18.12 12.43 14.73
C GLU A 249 18.30 11.09 15.46
N VAL A 250 17.40 10.12 15.25
CA VAL A 250 17.58 8.76 15.77
C VAL A 250 18.88 8.13 15.27
N VAL A 251 19.16 8.21 13.96
CA VAL A 251 20.42 7.70 13.38
C VAL A 251 21.63 8.43 13.97
N ALA A 252 21.55 9.73 14.19
CA ALA A 252 22.62 10.51 14.78
C ALA A 252 22.96 10.04 16.21
N VAL A 253 21.95 9.84 17.07
CA VAL A 253 22.14 9.33 18.44
C VAL A 253 22.80 7.95 18.44
N LEU A 254 22.33 7.04 17.57
CA LEU A 254 22.88 5.70 17.45
C LEU A 254 24.35 5.71 16.99
N ARG A 255 24.70 6.61 16.05
CA ARG A 255 26.08 6.80 15.57
C ARG A 255 27.00 7.40 16.63
N GLU A 256 26.49 8.32 17.44
CA GLU A 256 27.24 9.01 18.48
C GLU A 256 27.62 8.06 19.63
N HIS A 257 26.77 7.06 19.95
CA HIS A 257 26.88 6.23 21.15
C HIS A 257 27.19 4.75 20.87
N SER A 258 27.75 4.43 19.70
CA SER A 258 28.13 3.05 19.35
C SER A 258 29.39 3.03 18.53
N ASP A 259 30.25 2.04 18.81
CA ASP A 259 31.36 1.67 17.95
C ASP A 259 30.85 0.91 16.73
N ASN A 260 31.34 1.26 15.55
CA ASN A 260 30.96 0.68 14.25
C ASN A 260 29.42 0.62 14.01
N PRO A 261 28.71 1.76 14.14
CA PRO A 261 27.24 1.79 14.09
C PRO A 261 26.67 1.32 12.75
N GLU A 262 27.41 1.48 11.65
CA GLU A 262 26.98 1.04 10.32
C GLU A 262 26.87 -0.49 10.20
N ASP A 263 27.63 -1.25 11.00
CA ASP A 263 27.52 -2.72 11.05
C ASP A 263 26.28 -3.19 11.84
N LEU A 264 25.60 -2.27 12.53
CA LEU A 264 24.44 -2.52 13.39
C LEU A 264 23.15 -1.91 12.82
N LEU A 265 23.26 -0.83 12.05
CA LEU A 265 22.14 -0.07 11.52
C LEU A 265 21.48 -0.76 10.31
N SER A 266 20.17 -0.97 10.38
CA SER A 266 19.39 -1.49 9.25
C SER A 266 18.13 -0.67 9.00
N VAL A 267 18.06 -0.01 7.84
CA VAL A 267 16.87 0.70 7.38
C VAL A 267 16.09 -0.18 6.40
N THR A 268 14.83 -0.44 6.70
CA THR A 268 13.97 -1.34 5.91
C THR A 268 12.66 -0.65 5.56
N LEU A 269 12.07 -0.98 4.41
CA LEU A 269 10.76 -0.50 3.99
C LEU A 269 9.90 -1.70 3.59
N ARG A 270 8.76 -1.86 4.27
CA ARG A 270 7.90 -3.04 4.17
C ARG A 270 6.48 -2.64 3.83
N LYS A 271 5.75 -3.52 3.16
CA LYS A 271 4.30 -3.41 2.97
C LYS A 271 3.60 -4.22 4.07
N ARG A 272 2.58 -3.68 4.74
CA ARG A 272 1.83 -4.35 5.81
C ARG A 272 0.35 -3.99 5.74
N PHE A 273 -0.55 -4.97 5.63
CA PHE A 273 -2.02 -4.80 5.70
C PHE A 273 -2.59 -3.57 4.94
N GLY A 274 -2.22 -3.40 3.67
CA GLY A 274 -2.69 -2.28 2.84
C GLY A 274 -1.89 -0.97 3.00
N GLY A 275 -0.89 -0.94 3.89
CA GLY A 275 -0.03 0.20 4.14
C GLY A 275 1.47 -0.10 4.06
N TYR A 276 2.29 0.81 4.59
CA TYR A 276 3.76 0.75 4.52
C TYR A 276 4.41 1.08 5.85
N MET A 277 5.61 0.55 6.08
CA MET A 277 6.41 0.80 7.27
C MET A 277 7.87 1.03 6.88
N LEU A 278 8.39 2.22 7.14
CA LEU A 278 9.81 2.56 7.06
C LEU A 278 10.40 2.43 8.46
N ARG A 279 11.25 1.43 8.69
CA ARG A 279 11.75 1.03 10.01
C ARG A 279 13.26 1.14 10.09
N ILE A 280 13.74 1.64 11.22
CA ILE A 280 15.14 1.56 11.64
C ILE A 280 15.27 0.45 12.67
N ASN A 281 16.22 -0.43 12.43
CA ASN A 281 16.69 -1.45 13.38
C ASN A 281 18.14 -1.13 13.77
N PHE A 282 18.53 -1.49 14.99
CA PHE A 282 19.90 -1.37 15.47
C PHE A 282 20.29 -2.60 16.27
N GLY A 283 21.35 -3.28 15.84
CA GLY A 283 21.68 -4.61 16.33
C GLY A 283 20.52 -5.57 16.06
N ASN A 284 19.98 -6.19 17.11
CA ASN A 284 18.88 -7.15 16.99
C ASN A 284 17.49 -6.52 17.18
N TRP A 285 17.42 -5.22 17.48
CA TRP A 285 16.17 -4.57 17.88
C TRP A 285 15.59 -3.68 16.79
N ALA A 286 14.26 -3.71 16.67
CA ALA A 286 13.52 -2.64 16.04
C ALA A 286 13.52 -1.42 16.98
N ILE A 287 13.82 -0.25 16.45
CA ILE A 287 14.06 0.97 17.24
C ILE A 287 12.94 1.97 17.04
N THR A 288 12.62 2.26 15.79
CA THR A 288 11.59 3.22 15.41
C THR A 288 11.06 2.92 14.02
N ALA A 289 9.85 3.38 13.72
CA ALA A 289 9.31 3.33 12.38
C ALA A 289 8.31 4.46 12.08
N GLN A 290 8.30 4.93 10.84
CA GLN A 290 7.14 5.61 10.25
C GLN A 290 6.20 4.54 9.69
N LYS A 291 4.93 4.56 10.10
CA LYS A 291 3.89 3.63 9.65
C LYS A 291 2.77 4.39 8.96
N ALA A 292 2.33 3.90 7.82
CA ALA A 292 1.07 4.27 7.20
C ALA A 292 0.20 3.01 7.11
N THR A 293 -1.04 3.10 7.58
CA THR A 293 -2.03 2.03 7.59
C THR A 293 -3.37 2.57 7.06
N ASN A 294 -4.36 1.69 6.87
CA ASN A 294 -5.72 2.13 6.54
C ASN A 294 -6.35 3.03 7.62
N ASN A 295 -5.86 2.92 8.86
CA ASN A 295 -6.40 3.66 10.02
C ASN A 295 -5.64 4.95 10.32
N GLY A 296 -4.63 5.31 9.52
CA GLY A 296 -3.84 6.53 9.71
C GLY A 296 -2.33 6.30 9.66
N ARG A 297 -1.59 7.35 10.03
CA ARG A 297 -0.13 7.35 10.11
C ARG A 297 0.32 7.42 11.57
N PHE A 298 1.38 6.68 11.89
CA PHE A 298 1.86 6.51 13.25
C PHE A 298 3.39 6.56 13.29
N ILE A 299 3.92 7.14 14.35
CA ILE A 299 5.32 7.01 14.73
C ILE A 299 5.42 5.91 15.77
N GLN A 300 6.25 4.91 15.46
CA GLN A 300 6.62 3.86 16.38
C GLN A 300 7.97 4.22 17.01
N PHE A 301 8.10 4.12 18.33
CA PHE A 301 9.35 4.43 19.03
C PHE A 301 9.50 3.57 20.28
N LEU A 302 10.74 3.36 20.69
CA LEU A 302 11.10 2.49 21.81
C LEU A 302 11.14 3.27 23.12
N LEU A 303 10.53 2.72 24.18
CA LEU A 303 10.57 3.26 25.54
C LEU A 303 10.77 2.14 26.57
N PRO A 304 11.28 2.46 27.78
CA PRO A 304 11.33 1.50 28.88
C PRO A 304 9.93 1.24 29.42
N THR A 305 9.67 0.01 29.88
CA THR A 305 8.37 -0.39 30.48
C THR A 305 8.04 0.31 31.80
N SER A 306 8.95 1.15 32.31
CA SER A 306 8.73 2.03 33.47
C SER A 306 8.15 3.39 33.08
N HIS A 307 8.02 3.67 31.78
CA HIS A 307 7.44 4.91 31.27
C HIS A 307 5.90 4.83 31.25
N THR A 308 5.22 5.93 31.55
CA THR A 308 3.73 5.97 31.65
C THR A 308 3.02 5.53 30.37
N LEU A 309 3.57 5.89 29.20
CA LEU A 309 3.08 5.43 27.88
C LEU A 309 3.19 3.92 27.61
N THR A 310 3.72 3.13 28.56
CA THR A 310 3.92 1.68 28.42
C THR A 310 3.10 0.85 29.42
N GLU A 311 2.29 1.51 30.26
CA GLU A 311 1.56 0.87 31.38
C GLU A 311 0.59 -0.24 30.94
N GLU A 312 0.01 -0.15 29.74
CA GLU A 312 -0.99 -1.11 29.24
C GLU A 312 -0.41 -2.23 28.35
N LYS A 313 0.92 -2.33 28.22
CA LYS A 313 1.55 -3.31 27.34
C LYS A 313 1.50 -4.73 27.90
N SER A 314 1.06 -5.67 27.08
CA SER A 314 1.06 -7.10 27.39
C SER A 314 2.48 -7.69 27.40
N GLU A 315 2.67 -8.87 28.02
CA GLU A 315 3.98 -9.54 28.05
C GLU A 315 4.52 -9.83 26.63
N GLU A 316 3.64 -10.08 25.66
CA GLU A 316 3.99 -10.37 24.26
C GLU A 316 4.50 -9.14 23.49
N GLU A 317 4.18 -7.93 23.95
CA GLU A 317 4.61 -6.64 23.35
C GLU A 317 5.91 -6.09 23.96
N ILE A 318 6.38 -6.71 25.04
CA ILE A 318 7.60 -6.32 25.73
C ILE A 318 8.77 -7.05 25.10
N PHE A 319 9.83 -6.30 24.79
CA PHE A 319 11.09 -6.87 24.38
C PHE A 319 11.65 -7.65 25.56
N ASP A 320 11.75 -8.95 25.38
CA ASP A 320 12.21 -9.86 26.42
C ASP A 320 13.62 -9.47 26.95
N ARG A 321 14.47 -8.90 26.09
CA ARG A 321 15.83 -8.47 26.47
C ARG A 321 15.78 -7.23 27.37
N LYS A 322 16.16 -7.42 28.63
CA LYS A 322 16.42 -6.31 29.56
C LYS A 322 17.80 -5.70 29.31
N ILE A 323 17.89 -4.38 29.40
CA ILE A 323 19.18 -3.66 29.46
C ILE A 323 19.30 -3.07 30.85
N HIS A 324 20.33 -3.47 31.60
CA HIS A 324 20.50 -3.10 33.02
C HIS A 324 19.27 -3.38 33.91
N GLY A 325 18.57 -4.49 33.65
CA GLY A 325 17.38 -4.89 34.43
C GLY A 325 16.08 -4.20 34.03
N GLN A 326 16.11 -3.25 33.09
CA GLN A 326 14.95 -2.56 32.55
C GLN A 326 14.46 -3.25 31.27
N SER A 327 13.16 -3.53 31.18
CA SER A 327 12.50 -3.99 29.94
C SER A 327 12.11 -2.81 29.06
N TYR A 328 11.94 -3.05 27.76
CA TYR A 328 11.57 -2.03 26.76
C TYR A 328 10.44 -2.55 25.87
N CYS A 329 9.67 -1.67 25.26
CA CYS A 329 8.64 -2.03 24.30
C CYS A 329 8.48 -0.93 23.24
N LEU A 330 7.87 -1.29 22.10
CA LEU A 330 7.52 -0.31 21.08
C LEU A 330 6.16 0.32 21.39
N VAL A 331 6.12 1.64 21.36
CA VAL A 331 4.91 2.45 21.46
C VAL A 331 4.56 2.95 20.07
N ASP A 332 3.30 2.79 19.67
CA ASP A 332 2.74 3.41 18.47
C ASP A 332 1.93 4.63 18.88
N MET A 333 2.21 5.79 18.28
CA MET A 333 1.46 7.03 18.51
C MET A 333 1.05 7.62 17.17
N GLU A 334 -0.15 8.20 17.08
CA GLU A 334 -0.58 8.90 15.86
C GLU A 334 0.44 9.99 15.51
N GLU A 335 0.79 10.11 14.23
CA GLU A 335 1.85 10.99 13.74
C GLU A 335 1.67 12.45 14.19
N THR A 336 0.44 12.97 14.15
CA THR A 336 0.10 14.32 14.58
C THR A 336 0.36 14.52 16.08
N ILE A 337 -0.19 13.62 16.91
CA ILE A 337 -0.03 13.63 18.37
C ILE A 337 1.44 13.51 18.77
N PHE A 338 2.20 12.64 18.09
CA PHE A 338 3.63 12.48 18.34
C PHE A 338 4.39 13.78 18.14
N PHE A 339 4.17 14.47 17.01
CA PHE A 339 4.86 15.72 16.73
C PHE A 339 4.40 16.88 17.61
N ASP A 340 3.13 16.89 18.04
CA ASP A 340 2.63 17.87 19.02
C ASP A 340 3.30 17.69 20.40
N GLN A 341 3.71 16.47 20.75
CA GLN A 341 4.36 16.16 22.03
C GLN A 341 5.89 15.98 21.93
N PHE A 342 6.47 16.17 20.73
CA PHE A 342 7.85 15.77 20.43
C PHE A 342 8.88 16.33 21.40
N GLU A 343 8.83 17.64 21.70
CA GLU A 343 9.77 18.30 22.60
C GLU A 343 9.78 17.68 24.01
N SER A 344 8.63 17.22 24.49
CA SER A 344 8.51 16.57 25.80
C SER A 344 8.97 15.11 25.78
N LEU A 345 8.76 14.40 24.67
CA LEU A 345 9.07 12.98 24.53
C LEU A 345 10.53 12.71 24.12
N TRP A 346 11.14 13.64 23.39
CA TRP A 346 12.46 13.42 22.78
C TRP A 346 13.54 13.10 23.81
N GLY A 347 13.50 13.71 25.01
CA GLY A 347 14.45 13.42 26.08
C GLY A 347 14.46 11.95 26.49
N ASP A 348 13.27 11.35 26.69
CA ASP A 348 13.12 9.96 27.08
C ASP A 348 13.45 9.00 25.93
N ILE A 349 13.06 9.34 24.70
CA ILE A 349 13.42 8.60 23.50
C ILE A 349 14.93 8.59 23.32
N ARG A 350 15.59 9.75 23.35
CA ARG A 350 17.04 9.88 23.18
C ARG A 350 17.78 9.05 24.22
N LYS A 351 17.43 9.18 25.50
CA LYS A 351 18.04 8.38 26.58
C LYS A 351 17.89 6.87 26.35
N THR A 352 16.73 6.45 25.83
CA THR A 352 16.50 5.04 25.46
C THR A 352 17.42 4.60 24.32
N LEU A 353 17.57 5.42 23.28
CA LEU A 353 18.46 5.15 22.15
C LEU A 353 19.93 5.05 22.57
N GLU A 354 20.40 5.93 23.46
CA GLU A 354 21.76 5.89 24.00
C GLU A 354 22.04 4.56 24.72
N VAL A 355 21.11 4.08 25.52
CA VAL A 355 21.24 2.78 26.21
C VAL A 355 21.31 1.62 25.21
N VAL A 356 20.47 1.65 24.17
CA VAL A 356 20.46 0.61 23.14
C VAL A 356 21.74 0.64 22.29
N ALA A 357 22.20 1.82 21.89
CA ALA A 357 23.43 2.00 21.12
C ALA A 357 24.63 1.40 21.85
N ASN A 358 24.81 1.76 23.13
CA ASN A 358 25.87 1.23 23.98
C ASN A 358 25.76 -0.30 24.14
N LYS A 359 24.54 -0.84 24.26
CA LYS A 359 24.33 -2.28 24.43
C LYS A 359 24.79 -3.11 23.24
N TYR A 360 24.61 -2.61 22.02
CA TYR A 360 24.95 -3.32 20.79
C TYR A 360 26.31 -2.93 20.21
N SER A 361 26.97 -1.91 20.76
CA SER A 361 28.29 -1.42 20.34
C SER A 361 29.29 -2.54 20.05
N GLY A 362 29.92 -2.49 18.87
CA GLY A 362 30.87 -3.51 18.41
C GLY A 362 30.28 -4.88 18.05
N GLY A 363 28.95 -5.01 18.05
CA GLY A 363 28.23 -6.23 17.71
C GLY A 363 28.00 -6.43 16.21
N ARG A 364 27.00 -7.24 15.85
CA ARG A 364 26.52 -7.46 14.47
C ARG A 364 25.00 -7.42 14.45
N THR A 365 24.42 -7.08 13.29
CA THR A 365 22.96 -7.14 13.05
C THR A 365 22.57 -8.34 12.18
N PRO A 366 21.47 -9.06 12.49
CA PRO A 366 20.89 -10.06 11.61
C PRO A 366 20.20 -9.43 10.38
N TYR A 367 19.96 -8.12 10.40
CA TYR A 367 19.21 -7.41 9.35
C TYR A 367 20.10 -6.82 8.24
N LYS A 368 21.36 -7.26 8.14
CA LYS A 368 22.34 -6.72 7.19
C LYS A 368 21.87 -6.84 5.74
N PHE A 369 21.26 -7.97 5.36
CA PHE A 369 20.75 -8.20 4.00
C PHE A 369 19.43 -7.45 3.72
N ALA A 370 18.69 -7.09 4.77
CA ALA A 370 17.45 -6.32 4.67
C ALA A 370 17.71 -4.81 4.55
N HIS A 371 18.88 -4.33 4.98
CA HIS A 371 19.28 -2.93 4.89
C HIS A 371 19.16 -2.41 3.45
N ARG A 372 18.67 -1.18 3.31
CA ARG A 372 18.61 -0.46 2.03
C ARG A 372 19.26 0.91 2.14
N GLU A 373 20.40 1.05 1.47
CA GLU A 373 21.23 2.25 1.49
C GLU A 373 20.49 3.49 0.98
N GLU A 374 19.64 3.32 -0.03
CA GLU A 374 18.85 4.41 -0.59
C GLU A 374 17.78 4.94 0.39
N LEU A 375 17.36 4.13 1.37
CA LEU A 375 16.47 4.57 2.45
C LEU A 375 17.25 5.27 3.56
N LEU A 376 18.48 4.82 3.85
CA LEU A 376 19.36 5.54 4.75
C LEU A 376 19.72 6.91 4.15
N SER A 377 19.98 6.97 2.84
CA SER A 377 20.20 8.21 2.09
C SER A 377 18.97 9.12 2.14
N LEU A 378 17.75 8.59 1.96
CA LEU A 378 16.51 9.36 2.12
C LEU A 378 16.44 10.07 3.48
N ILE A 379 16.88 9.40 4.54
CA ILE A 379 16.86 9.91 5.91
C ILE A 379 17.97 10.95 6.13
N CYS A 380 19.22 10.60 5.78
CA CYS A 380 20.41 11.35 6.19
C CYS A 380 20.92 12.38 5.15
N ASP A 381 20.66 12.19 3.86
CA ASP A 381 21.15 13.05 2.78
C ASP A 381 20.07 14.07 2.39
N LEU A 382 20.15 15.26 3.00
CA LEU A 382 19.19 16.35 2.76
C LEU A 382 19.21 16.88 1.33
N GLU A 383 20.34 16.80 0.64
CA GLU A 383 20.49 17.32 -0.72
C GLU A 383 19.78 16.40 -1.72
N ASN A 384 19.94 15.09 -1.56
CA ASN A 384 19.31 14.10 -2.45
C ASN A 384 17.88 13.71 -2.03
N ARG A 385 17.46 13.99 -0.79
CA ARG A 385 16.13 13.62 -0.26
C ARG A 385 14.96 13.99 -1.20
N PRO A 386 14.84 15.22 -1.76
CA PRO A 386 13.72 15.56 -2.65
C PRO A 386 13.65 14.70 -3.91
N SER A 387 14.81 14.32 -4.46
CA SER A 387 14.91 13.44 -5.64
C SER A 387 14.46 12.02 -5.31
N ILE A 388 14.87 11.49 -4.16
CA ILE A 388 14.46 10.15 -3.71
C ILE A 388 12.95 10.13 -3.40
N LEU A 389 12.46 11.16 -2.70
CA LEU A 389 11.04 11.32 -2.41
C LEU A 389 10.19 11.37 -3.68
N SER A 390 10.57 12.17 -4.68
CA SER A 390 9.83 12.27 -5.94
C SER A 390 9.92 11.02 -6.80
N SER A 391 11.09 10.37 -6.86
CA SER A 391 11.29 9.14 -7.63
C SER A 391 10.57 7.94 -7.01
N GLY A 392 10.34 7.98 -5.69
CA GLY A 392 9.88 6.83 -4.94
C GLY A 392 10.95 5.75 -4.87
N VAL A 393 10.56 4.61 -4.32
CA VAL A 393 11.42 3.43 -4.27
C VAL A 393 10.59 2.20 -4.57
N ARG A 394 11.16 1.27 -5.34
CA ARG A 394 10.54 -0.05 -5.44
C ARG A 394 10.65 -0.73 -4.09
N LEU A 395 9.56 -1.34 -3.62
CA LEU A 395 9.69 -2.41 -2.66
C LEU A 395 10.63 -3.46 -3.27
N LYS A 396 11.44 -4.13 -2.46
CA LYS A 396 12.04 -5.38 -2.91
C LYS A 396 10.85 -6.33 -3.14
N SER A 397 10.32 -6.35 -4.36
CA SER A 397 9.61 -7.52 -4.83
C SER A 397 10.61 -8.66 -4.72
N SER A 398 10.15 -9.81 -4.29
CA SER A 398 10.81 -11.09 -4.35
C SER A 398 11.23 -11.53 -5.78
N SER A 399 11.30 -10.60 -6.74
CA SER A 399 11.68 -10.80 -8.12
C SER A 399 12.57 -9.66 -8.65
N LYS A 400 13.65 -10.09 -9.32
CA LYS A 400 14.57 -9.35 -10.20
C LYS A 400 15.64 -8.46 -9.55
N LYS A 401 16.54 -9.08 -8.79
CA LYS A 401 18.00 -8.87 -8.96
C LYS A 401 18.79 -10.04 -8.39
N THR A 402 18.80 -11.12 -9.16
CA THR A 402 19.94 -12.01 -9.45
C THR A 402 19.37 -13.14 -10.30
N ASP A 403 19.46 -13.01 -11.63
CA ASP A 403 19.19 -14.09 -12.60
C ASP A 403 20.25 -15.23 -12.50
N GLN A 404 20.81 -15.43 -11.31
CA GLN A 404 21.65 -16.57 -10.93
C GLN A 404 21.13 -17.28 -9.67
N ALA A 405 20.21 -16.69 -8.89
CA ALA A 405 19.67 -17.28 -7.66
C ALA A 405 18.30 -17.96 -7.83
N SER A 406 17.60 -17.75 -8.96
CA SER A 406 16.27 -18.33 -9.20
C SER A 406 16.26 -19.86 -9.35
N ASN A 407 17.41 -20.51 -9.45
CA ASN A 407 17.50 -21.95 -9.70
C ASN A 407 17.63 -22.82 -8.43
N ASN A 408 17.62 -22.23 -7.22
CA ASN A 408 17.84 -23.01 -5.99
C ASN A 408 17.05 -22.52 -4.75
N ARG A 409 15.95 -21.78 -4.97
CA ARG A 409 15.07 -21.33 -3.87
C ARG A 409 14.32 -22.53 -3.31
N ARG A 410 14.42 -22.75 -1.99
CA ARG A 410 13.74 -23.85 -1.30
C ARG A 410 12.45 -23.37 -0.65
N PHE A 411 11.51 -24.30 -0.50
CA PHE A 411 10.21 -24.08 0.11
C PHE A 411 10.11 -24.90 1.36
N TRP A 412 9.72 -24.26 2.45
CA TRP A 412 9.70 -24.85 3.77
C TRP A 412 8.33 -24.65 4.38
N LEU A 413 7.81 -25.70 4.99
CA LEU A 413 6.63 -25.63 5.81
C LEU A 413 7.03 -25.47 7.27
N ILE A 414 6.44 -24.51 7.99
CA ILE A 414 6.76 -24.25 9.40
C ILE A 414 5.51 -24.04 10.26
N ALA A 415 5.49 -24.57 11.48
CA ALA A 415 4.39 -24.38 12.45
C ALA A 415 4.74 -23.26 13.46
N PRO A 416 3.93 -22.19 13.58
CA PRO A 416 4.10 -21.15 14.60
C PRO A 416 3.54 -21.59 15.96
N GLY A 417 4.09 -22.68 16.49
CA GLY A 417 3.63 -23.29 17.74
C GLY A 417 2.31 -24.06 17.61
N GLU A 418 1.88 -24.69 18.70
CA GLU A 418 0.59 -25.39 18.76
C GLU A 418 -0.55 -24.40 18.48
N ASN A 419 -1.51 -24.81 17.63
CA ASN A 419 -2.61 -23.98 17.16
C ASN A 419 -2.19 -22.62 16.55
N ALA A 420 -0.94 -22.51 16.07
CA ALA A 420 -0.40 -21.28 15.50
C ALA A 420 -0.38 -20.06 16.44
N HIS A 421 -0.32 -20.27 17.76
CA HIS A 421 -0.39 -19.16 18.74
C HIS A 421 0.74 -18.12 18.59
N LEU A 422 1.88 -18.46 17.97
CA LEU A 422 2.98 -17.51 17.72
C LEU A 422 2.83 -16.71 16.43
N TRP A 423 1.75 -16.90 15.68
CA TRP A 423 1.62 -16.30 14.36
C TRP A 423 1.62 -14.78 14.38
N GLU A 424 0.87 -14.18 15.30
CA GLU A 424 0.78 -12.71 15.41
C GLU A 424 2.13 -12.09 15.81
N SER A 425 2.87 -12.72 16.72
CA SER A 425 4.21 -12.24 17.11
C SER A 425 5.22 -12.40 15.97
N TRP A 426 5.15 -13.47 15.20
CA TRP A 426 5.97 -13.65 13.99
C TRP A 426 5.71 -12.55 12.95
N LEU A 427 4.45 -12.17 12.74
CA LEU A 427 4.08 -11.05 11.87
C LEU A 427 4.61 -9.71 12.39
N GLU A 428 4.45 -9.44 13.69
CA GLU A 428 4.87 -8.19 14.32
C GLU A 428 6.39 -7.99 14.31
N TYR A 429 7.11 -9.03 14.71
CA TYR A 429 8.57 -9.00 14.82
C TYR A 429 9.29 -9.39 13.54
N SER A 430 8.55 -9.83 12.52
CA SER A 430 9.09 -10.29 11.24
C SER A 430 10.18 -11.35 11.42
N SER A 431 9.85 -12.37 12.22
CA SER A 431 10.71 -13.50 12.48
C SER A 431 9.93 -14.81 12.44
N ALA A 432 10.64 -15.91 12.28
CA ALA A 432 10.18 -17.25 12.58
C ALA A 432 11.03 -17.79 13.73
N SER A 433 10.49 -18.72 14.51
CA SER A 433 11.21 -19.32 15.63
C SER A 433 10.92 -20.80 15.81
N ILE A 434 11.83 -21.52 16.47
CA ILE A 434 11.62 -22.92 16.86
C ILE A 434 12.16 -23.15 18.28
N GLY A 435 11.58 -24.08 19.03
CA GLY A 435 12.00 -24.38 20.41
C GLY A 435 13.33 -25.12 20.50
N TRP A 436 13.50 -25.90 21.58
CA TRP A 436 14.71 -26.68 21.92
C TRP A 436 15.86 -25.88 22.55
N GLU A 437 15.51 -24.92 23.40
CA GLU A 437 16.44 -23.97 24.03
C GLU A 437 17.60 -24.59 24.79
N LEU A 438 17.42 -25.79 25.34
CA LEU A 438 18.47 -26.51 26.06
C LEU A 438 19.64 -26.92 25.15
N THR A 439 19.45 -26.91 23.83
CA THR A 439 20.53 -27.21 22.87
C THR A 439 21.59 -26.11 22.80
N GLY A 440 21.30 -24.90 23.27
CA GLY A 440 22.18 -23.76 23.08
C GLY A 440 22.24 -23.32 21.62
N ASN A 441 23.30 -22.63 21.21
CA ASN A 441 23.39 -22.13 19.84
C ASN A 441 23.66 -23.28 18.85
N LEU A 442 22.74 -23.51 17.91
CA LEU A 442 22.87 -24.55 16.90
C LEU A 442 24.11 -24.43 16.00
N HIS A 443 24.67 -23.23 15.81
CA HIS A 443 25.93 -23.04 15.08
C HIS A 443 27.17 -23.56 15.82
N ASP A 444 27.06 -23.89 17.11
CA ASP A 444 28.17 -24.44 17.89
C ASP A 444 28.42 -25.93 17.57
N PHE A 445 27.46 -26.61 16.91
CA PHE A 445 27.56 -28.01 16.53
C PHE A 445 28.22 -28.19 15.17
N LYS A 446 29.27 -29.03 15.11
CA LYS A 446 30.00 -29.32 13.86
C LYS A 446 29.27 -30.26 12.90
N SER A 447 28.28 -31.01 13.38
CA SER A 447 27.52 -31.96 12.58
C SER A 447 26.14 -32.23 13.15
N ARG A 448 25.20 -32.63 12.30
CA ARG A 448 23.87 -33.10 12.70
C ARG A 448 23.95 -34.29 13.67
N ALA A 449 24.96 -35.14 13.54
CA ALA A 449 25.17 -36.27 14.45
C ALA A 449 25.51 -35.81 15.87
N ALA A 450 26.38 -34.80 16.02
CA ALA A 450 26.71 -34.24 17.33
C ALA A 450 25.50 -33.56 18.01
N LEU A 451 24.68 -32.84 17.23
CA LEU A 451 23.41 -32.28 17.74
C LEU A 451 22.45 -33.40 18.18
N ARG A 452 22.38 -34.49 17.43
CA ARG A 452 21.55 -35.65 17.77
C ARG A 452 21.99 -36.30 19.08
N GLU A 453 23.30 -36.52 19.28
CA GLU A 453 23.84 -37.08 20.52
C GLU A 453 23.38 -36.26 21.74
N LEU A 454 23.49 -34.93 21.67
CA LEU A 454 23.02 -34.05 22.75
C LEU A 454 21.51 -34.18 22.99
N LEU A 455 20.70 -34.23 21.93
CA LEU A 455 19.25 -34.40 22.06
C LEU A 455 18.90 -35.76 22.67
N ASP A 456 19.58 -36.84 22.26
CA ASP A 456 19.38 -38.20 22.76
C ASP A 456 19.78 -38.28 24.26
N GLU A 457 20.79 -37.52 24.70
CA GLU A 457 21.16 -37.40 26.13
C GLU A 457 20.07 -36.69 26.96
N HIS A 458 19.44 -35.64 26.42
CA HIS A 458 18.41 -34.88 27.14
C HIS A 458 17.06 -35.60 27.20
N ASN A 459 16.74 -36.42 26.19
CA ASN A 459 15.49 -37.15 26.12
C ASN A 459 15.70 -38.49 25.35
N PRO A 460 16.20 -39.53 26.05
CA PRO A 460 16.55 -40.82 25.44
C PRO A 460 15.34 -41.67 25.05
N GLU A 461 14.15 -41.37 25.58
CA GLU A 461 12.92 -42.11 25.29
C GLU A 461 12.29 -41.78 23.92
N ILE A 462 12.70 -40.66 23.30
CA ILE A 462 12.23 -40.24 21.98
C ILE A 462 13.36 -40.38 20.96
N ASN A 463 13.08 -40.93 19.78
CA ASN A 463 14.04 -40.94 18.69
C ASN A 463 14.28 -39.52 18.15
N GLN A 464 15.45 -38.96 18.41
CA GLN A 464 15.78 -37.57 18.06
C GLN A 464 16.24 -37.37 16.61
N SER A 465 16.18 -38.38 15.75
CA SER A 465 16.57 -38.25 14.34
C SER A 465 15.75 -37.18 13.60
N ILE A 466 14.46 -37.03 13.94
CA ILE A 466 13.60 -36.02 13.33
C ILE A 466 13.97 -34.62 13.86
N ASN A 467 14.10 -34.48 15.18
CA ASN A 467 14.39 -33.19 15.83
C ASN A 467 15.77 -32.66 15.44
N SER A 468 16.81 -33.51 15.46
CA SER A 468 18.15 -33.15 15.01
C SER A 468 18.18 -32.69 13.56
N SER A 469 17.48 -33.36 12.65
CA SER A 469 17.42 -32.93 11.25
C SER A 469 16.66 -31.62 11.07
N MET A 470 15.58 -31.43 11.82
CA MET A 470 14.76 -30.23 11.77
C MET A 470 15.53 -28.99 12.27
N LEU A 471 16.17 -29.09 13.43
CA LEU A 471 16.99 -28.02 14.00
C LEU A 471 18.21 -27.73 13.12
N TRP A 472 18.84 -28.77 12.59
CA TRP A 472 19.95 -28.59 11.64
C TRP A 472 19.49 -27.80 10.40
N ASN A 473 18.35 -28.18 9.82
CA ASN A 473 17.80 -27.48 8.66
C ASN A 473 17.48 -26.01 8.98
N PHE A 474 16.84 -25.74 10.12
CA PHE A 474 16.50 -24.38 10.55
C PHE A 474 17.73 -23.48 10.67
N ALA A 475 18.84 -23.98 11.22
CA ALA A 475 20.04 -23.20 11.46
C ALA A 475 21.05 -23.15 10.30
N HIS A 476 21.11 -24.20 9.48
CA HIS A 476 22.18 -24.38 8.49
C HIS A 476 21.69 -24.48 7.04
N GLU A 477 20.51 -25.01 6.78
CA GLU A 477 20.02 -25.26 5.40
C GLU A 477 19.13 -24.15 4.89
N ILE A 478 18.26 -23.57 5.73
CA ILE A 478 17.44 -22.43 5.33
C ILE A 478 18.34 -21.22 5.05
N LYS A 479 18.21 -20.64 3.85
CA LYS A 479 19.03 -19.49 3.41
C LYS A 479 18.18 -18.24 3.17
N PRO A 480 18.79 -17.04 3.26
CA PRO A 480 18.15 -15.83 2.77
C PRO A 480 17.65 -16.01 1.33
N GLY A 481 16.38 -15.69 1.10
CA GLY A 481 15.68 -15.89 -0.16
C GLY A 481 14.80 -17.14 -0.24
N ASP A 482 14.90 -18.08 0.69
CA ASP A 482 13.97 -19.21 0.80
C ASP A 482 12.57 -18.77 1.22
N VAL A 483 11.57 -19.60 0.94
CA VAL A 483 10.16 -19.32 1.26
C VAL A 483 9.70 -20.22 2.40
N LEU A 484 9.14 -19.62 3.45
CA LEU A 484 8.45 -20.33 4.52
C LEU A 484 6.93 -20.23 4.33
N LEU A 485 6.22 -21.33 4.58
CA LEU A 485 4.78 -21.46 4.60
C LEU A 485 4.34 -21.76 6.05
N ALA A 486 3.65 -20.81 6.69
CA ALA A 486 3.18 -20.96 8.06
C ALA A 486 1.89 -21.79 8.08
N LYS A 487 1.89 -22.93 8.77
CA LYS A 487 0.72 -23.84 8.84
C LYS A 487 -0.08 -23.71 10.13
N LEU A 488 -1.39 -23.83 10.03
CA LEU A 488 -2.30 -24.09 11.15
C LEU A 488 -2.73 -25.56 11.13
N GLY A 489 -2.20 -26.34 12.07
CA GLY A 489 -2.43 -27.78 12.12
C GLY A 489 -1.81 -28.50 10.92
N ARG A 490 -2.61 -29.35 10.27
CA ARG A 490 -2.20 -30.16 9.10
C ARG A 490 -2.98 -29.88 7.83
N ASN A 491 -3.96 -28.99 7.87
CA ASN A 491 -4.91 -28.83 6.77
C ASN A 491 -4.93 -27.41 6.20
N GLU A 492 -4.18 -26.48 6.78
CA GLU A 492 -4.30 -25.06 6.45
C GLU A 492 -2.94 -24.36 6.47
N VAL A 493 -2.72 -23.48 5.49
CA VAL A 493 -1.64 -22.48 5.49
C VAL A 493 -2.25 -21.11 5.77
N ILE A 494 -1.68 -20.38 6.72
CA ILE A 494 -2.20 -19.11 7.24
C ILE A 494 -1.34 -17.91 6.85
N GLY A 495 -0.18 -18.16 6.25
CA GLY A 495 0.71 -17.12 5.74
C GLY A 495 1.94 -17.71 5.09
N TRP A 496 2.71 -16.85 4.44
CA TRP A 496 3.96 -17.22 3.80
C TRP A 496 4.97 -16.09 3.93
N GLY A 497 6.26 -16.36 3.84
CA GLY A 497 7.26 -15.32 3.98
C GLY A 497 8.59 -15.67 3.32
N VAL A 498 9.37 -14.64 2.99
CA VAL A 498 10.71 -14.82 2.44
C VAL A 498 11.75 -14.59 3.53
N VAL A 499 12.67 -15.54 3.68
CA VAL A 499 13.76 -15.45 4.65
C VAL A 499 14.68 -14.28 4.29
N GLN A 500 14.91 -13.38 5.24
CA GLN A 500 15.65 -12.13 5.04
C GLN A 500 17.07 -12.14 5.59
N GLY A 501 17.41 -13.15 6.39
CA GLY A 501 18.70 -13.24 7.07
C GLY A 501 19.00 -14.65 7.52
N GLU A 502 20.19 -14.84 8.07
CA GLU A 502 20.61 -16.14 8.59
C GLU A 502 20.00 -16.40 9.97
N TYR A 503 19.97 -17.67 10.36
CA TYR A 503 19.65 -18.07 11.72
C TYR A 503 20.53 -17.33 12.74
N TYR A 504 19.94 -17.00 13.88
CA TYR A 504 20.68 -16.53 15.04
C TYR A 504 20.08 -17.11 16.32
N PHE A 505 20.94 -17.32 17.31
CA PHE A 505 20.54 -17.75 18.64
C PHE A 505 20.41 -16.54 19.56
N ASP A 506 19.22 -16.33 20.08
CA ASP A 506 18.88 -15.20 20.94
C ASP A 506 18.28 -15.72 22.24
N THR A 507 19.13 -15.99 23.23
CA THR A 507 18.77 -16.52 24.57
C THR A 507 17.78 -15.67 25.36
N LEU A 508 17.29 -14.60 24.75
CA LEU A 508 16.39 -13.64 25.35
C LEU A 508 15.01 -13.72 24.71
N ARG A 509 14.83 -14.24 23.49
CA ARG A 509 13.51 -14.35 22.86
C ARG A 509 12.68 -15.47 23.49
N THR A 510 11.48 -15.15 23.96
CA THR A 510 10.53 -16.16 24.46
C THR A 510 9.36 -16.37 23.47
N PRO A 511 8.78 -17.58 23.39
CA PRO A 511 9.20 -18.80 24.07
C PRO A 511 10.45 -19.46 23.46
N HIS A 512 10.97 -18.95 22.33
CA HIS A 512 11.98 -19.63 21.52
C HIS A 512 13.25 -18.78 21.29
N HIS A 513 14.46 -19.28 21.56
CA HIS A 513 15.71 -18.55 21.30
C HIS A 513 16.25 -18.75 19.88
N HIS A 514 15.83 -19.83 19.20
CA HIS A 514 16.23 -20.08 17.82
C HIS A 514 15.38 -19.22 16.88
N GLN A 515 16.01 -18.23 16.24
CA GLN A 515 15.32 -17.22 15.46
C GLN A 515 15.80 -17.19 14.00
N LEU A 516 14.88 -16.81 13.12
CA LEU A 516 15.15 -16.59 11.71
C LEU A 516 14.43 -15.31 11.25
N PRO A 517 15.11 -14.33 10.65
CA PRO A 517 14.46 -13.13 10.10
C PRO A 517 13.62 -13.49 8.87
N VAL A 518 12.32 -13.15 8.87
CA VAL A 518 11.39 -13.50 7.78
C VAL A 518 10.49 -12.31 7.45
N GLU A 519 10.40 -11.98 6.17
CA GLU A 519 9.41 -11.03 5.66
C GLU A 519 8.13 -11.78 5.36
N TRP A 520 7.25 -11.83 6.36
CA TRP A 520 5.94 -12.46 6.23
C TRP A 520 4.97 -11.62 5.41
N GLN A 521 4.15 -12.32 4.63
CA GLN A 521 2.98 -11.86 3.93
C GLN A 521 1.77 -12.63 4.46
N THR A 522 0.67 -11.94 4.65
CA THR A 522 -0.61 -12.61 4.95
C THR A 522 -1.27 -13.03 3.66
N CYS A 523 -1.87 -14.22 3.65
CA CYS A 523 -2.73 -14.69 2.59
C CYS A 523 -4.09 -15.04 3.19
N ASP A 524 -5.12 -15.14 2.35
CA ASP A 524 -6.33 -15.84 2.74
C ASP A 524 -5.95 -17.25 3.18
N ARG A 525 -6.60 -17.77 4.21
CA ARG A 525 -6.22 -19.07 4.74
C ARG A 525 -6.46 -20.14 3.67
N VAL A 526 -5.39 -20.83 3.30
CA VAL A 526 -5.43 -21.86 2.26
C VAL A 526 -5.73 -23.20 2.90
N LYS A 527 -6.99 -23.62 2.86
CA LYS A 527 -7.41 -24.96 3.28
C LYS A 527 -7.13 -25.96 2.18
N LEU A 528 -6.41 -27.02 2.52
CA LEU A 528 -6.11 -28.10 1.59
C LEU A 528 -7.36 -28.94 1.27
N PRO A 529 -7.42 -29.53 0.07
CA PRO A 529 -8.50 -30.43 -0.31
C PRO A 529 -8.65 -31.60 0.68
N ALA A 530 -9.88 -32.09 0.83
CA ALA A 530 -10.19 -33.22 1.69
C ALA A 530 -9.28 -34.43 1.36
N GLY A 531 -8.72 -35.04 2.41
CA GLY A 531 -7.80 -36.18 2.28
C GLY A 531 -6.32 -35.82 2.08
N ARG A 532 -5.96 -34.55 1.84
CA ARG A 532 -4.55 -34.11 1.85
C ARG A 532 -4.17 -33.54 3.21
N LEU A 533 -3.06 -34.03 3.76
CA LEU A 533 -2.50 -33.58 5.04
C LEU A 533 -1.07 -33.07 4.85
N LEU A 534 -0.79 -31.90 5.41
CA LEU A 534 0.56 -31.39 5.58
C LEU A 534 1.37 -32.24 6.55
N ALA A 535 2.69 -32.09 6.45
CA ALA A 535 3.64 -32.70 7.35
C ALA A 535 3.32 -32.37 8.82
N ALA A 536 3.40 -33.39 9.67
CA ALA A 536 3.12 -33.24 11.10
C ALA A 536 4.23 -32.44 11.82
N LYS A 537 5.49 -32.55 11.33
CA LYS A 537 6.68 -31.93 11.91
C LYS A 537 6.56 -30.40 11.94
N THR A 538 7.26 -29.77 12.89
CA THR A 538 7.29 -28.31 13.05
C THR A 538 7.91 -27.62 11.84
N LEU A 539 9.02 -28.13 11.30
CA LEU A 539 9.64 -27.65 10.07
C LEU A 539 9.87 -28.82 9.10
N THR A 540 9.51 -28.65 7.82
CA THR A 540 9.71 -29.64 6.75
C THR A 540 10.05 -28.94 5.44
N GLU A 541 11.03 -29.45 4.69
CA GLU A 541 11.32 -28.99 3.33
C GLU A 541 10.32 -29.62 2.36
N PHE A 542 9.92 -28.89 1.31
CA PHE A 542 9.31 -29.49 0.14
C PHE A 542 10.44 -29.92 -0.81
N ASP A 543 10.73 -31.22 -0.81
CA ASP A 543 11.83 -31.81 -1.59
C ASP A 543 11.60 -31.73 -3.11
N ASP A 544 10.35 -31.49 -3.55
CA ASP A 544 9.96 -31.42 -4.96
C ASP A 544 8.96 -30.27 -5.22
N LEU A 545 9.26 -29.42 -6.20
CA LEU A 545 8.36 -28.36 -6.67
C LEU A 545 7.11 -28.92 -7.38
N ALA A 546 7.12 -30.21 -7.73
CA ALA A 546 5.95 -30.94 -8.21
C ALA A 546 5.03 -31.44 -7.09
N ASP A 547 5.38 -31.25 -5.80
CA ASP A 547 4.51 -31.62 -4.68
C ASP A 547 3.10 -31.02 -4.88
N PRO A 548 2.04 -31.85 -4.96
CA PRO A 548 0.70 -31.35 -5.26
C PRO A 548 0.15 -30.38 -4.20
N SER A 549 0.58 -30.51 -2.94
CA SER A 549 0.15 -29.62 -1.86
C SER A 549 0.84 -28.26 -2.03
N LEU A 550 2.15 -28.25 -2.31
CA LEU A 550 2.89 -27.02 -2.58
C LEU A 550 2.33 -26.28 -3.79
N ARG A 551 2.03 -26.99 -4.89
CA ARG A 551 1.41 -26.39 -6.08
C ARG A 551 0.05 -25.80 -5.78
N PHE A 552 -0.83 -26.54 -5.11
CA PHE A 552 -2.13 -26.04 -4.69
C PHE A 552 -2.02 -24.77 -3.83
N ILE A 553 -1.07 -24.76 -2.87
CA ILE A 553 -0.82 -23.59 -2.03
C ILE A 553 -0.31 -22.41 -2.86
N ALA A 554 0.65 -22.65 -3.76
CA ALA A 554 1.19 -21.61 -4.63
C ALA A 554 0.13 -21.00 -5.54
N ASP A 555 -0.73 -21.82 -6.14
CA ASP A 555 -1.83 -21.39 -7.01
C ASP A 555 -2.87 -20.58 -6.23
N ALA A 556 -3.24 -21.03 -5.02
CA ALA A 556 -4.16 -20.32 -4.15
C ALA A 556 -3.60 -18.96 -3.70
N ILE A 557 -2.29 -18.86 -3.49
CA ILE A 557 -1.60 -17.61 -3.14
C ILE A 557 -1.41 -16.70 -4.36
N GLY A 558 -1.23 -17.28 -5.56
CA GLY A 558 -1.13 -16.59 -6.85
C GLY A 558 0.15 -15.78 -7.10
N ASN A 559 0.86 -15.38 -6.05
CA ASN A 559 2.09 -14.57 -6.13
C ASN A 559 3.25 -15.14 -5.28
N LEU A 560 3.28 -16.46 -5.09
CA LEU A 560 4.33 -17.12 -4.32
C LEU A 560 5.67 -17.05 -5.09
N PRO A 561 6.74 -16.47 -4.51
CA PRO A 561 7.95 -16.19 -5.27
C PRO A 561 8.69 -17.46 -5.70
N GLY A 562 9.06 -17.56 -6.98
CA GLY A 562 9.64 -18.78 -7.55
C GLY A 562 8.61 -19.76 -8.11
N PHE A 563 7.31 -19.48 -7.99
CA PHE A 563 6.22 -20.20 -8.67
C PHE A 563 5.58 -19.39 -9.82
N GLU A 564 6.16 -18.24 -10.17
CA GLU A 564 5.57 -17.20 -11.03
C GLU A 564 5.46 -17.55 -12.54
N SER A 565 5.47 -18.83 -12.94
CA SER A 565 5.33 -19.22 -14.37
C SER A 565 4.74 -20.61 -14.68
N LEU A 566 4.04 -21.28 -13.76
CA LEU A 566 3.27 -22.49 -14.09
C LEU A 566 1.84 -22.18 -14.56
N GLY A 567 1.66 -21.09 -15.30
CA GLY A 567 0.42 -20.79 -16.04
C GLY A 567 0.27 -21.67 -17.29
N GLY A 568 0.40 -22.99 -17.12
CA GLY A 568 0.04 -23.99 -18.12
C GLY A 568 -1.33 -24.57 -17.77
N ASP A 569 -2.26 -24.49 -18.72
CA ASP A 569 -3.66 -24.90 -18.65
C ASP A 569 -3.97 -26.01 -17.63
N LEU A 570 -4.80 -25.67 -16.65
CA LEU A 570 -5.46 -26.62 -15.74
C LEU A 570 -6.60 -27.41 -16.42
N ASP A 571 -6.70 -27.36 -17.75
CA ASP A 571 -7.66 -28.15 -18.55
C ASP A 571 -7.04 -29.45 -19.13
N ALA A 572 -5.80 -29.80 -18.76
CA ALA A 572 -5.12 -31.00 -19.27
C ALA A 572 -4.68 -32.01 -18.18
N ILE A 573 -5.34 -32.03 -17.02
CA ILE A 573 -5.45 -33.30 -16.27
C ILE A 573 -6.74 -33.93 -16.77
N SER A 574 -6.63 -34.80 -17.75
CA SER A 574 -7.70 -35.72 -18.11
C SER A 574 -8.12 -36.45 -16.84
N VAL A 575 -9.28 -36.11 -16.31
CA VAL A 575 -10.06 -37.01 -15.49
C VAL A 575 -10.44 -38.14 -16.45
N ALA A 576 -9.60 -39.17 -16.51
CA ALA A 576 -10.02 -40.40 -17.16
C ALA A 576 -11.20 -40.91 -16.34
N GLU A 577 -12.39 -40.85 -16.93
CA GLU A 577 -13.52 -41.65 -16.48
C GLU A 577 -13.04 -43.10 -16.38
N PRO A 578 -13.44 -43.85 -15.34
CA PRO A 578 -12.98 -45.22 -15.15
C PRO A 578 -13.71 -46.14 -16.14
N ASP A 579 -13.26 -46.12 -17.40
CA ASP A 579 -13.52 -47.18 -18.38
C ASP A 579 -12.33 -48.13 -18.37
N ALA A 580 -12.16 -48.81 -17.24
CA ALA A 580 -11.44 -50.07 -17.17
C ALA A 580 -12.32 -50.99 -16.32
N GLU A 581 -12.81 -52.07 -16.94
CA GLU A 581 -13.31 -53.22 -16.18
C GLU A 581 -12.26 -53.57 -15.14
N TYR A 582 -12.56 -53.31 -13.86
CA TYR A 582 -11.74 -53.82 -12.77
C TYR A 582 -11.83 -55.34 -12.85
N SER A 583 -10.71 -55.99 -13.19
CA SER A 583 -10.58 -57.40 -12.87
C SER A 583 -10.70 -57.54 -11.35
N ASP A 584 -11.60 -58.40 -10.88
CA ASP A 584 -11.85 -58.62 -9.45
C ASP A 584 -10.53 -58.78 -8.70
N TYR A 585 -10.23 -57.85 -7.79
CA TYR A 585 -9.03 -57.89 -6.96
C TYR A 585 -9.19 -59.04 -5.96
N THR A 586 -8.38 -60.09 -6.11
CA THR A 586 -8.57 -61.33 -5.37
C THR A 586 -7.80 -61.33 -4.06
N MET A 587 -8.18 -62.23 -3.16
CA MET A 587 -7.44 -62.46 -1.91
C MET A 587 -5.98 -62.86 -2.18
N GLU A 588 -5.71 -63.49 -3.31
CA GLU A 588 -4.37 -63.95 -3.69
C GLU A 588 -3.46 -62.77 -4.09
N ASP A 589 -4.01 -61.78 -4.80
CA ASP A 589 -3.31 -60.54 -5.17
C ASP A 589 -2.88 -59.77 -3.91
N ALA A 590 -3.81 -59.57 -2.97
CA ALA A 590 -3.57 -58.87 -1.72
C ALA A 590 -2.47 -59.52 -0.86
N LEU A 591 -2.42 -60.86 -0.84
CA LEU A 591 -1.41 -61.59 -0.06
C LEU A 591 -0.03 -61.53 -0.68
N SER A 592 0.05 -61.48 -2.01
CA SER A 592 1.31 -61.33 -2.74
C SER A 592 1.96 -59.96 -2.52
N GLU A 593 1.16 -58.91 -2.34
CA GLU A 593 1.62 -57.53 -2.22
C GLU A 593 1.87 -57.10 -0.78
N LEU A 594 1.02 -57.53 0.16
CA LEU A 594 1.08 -57.07 1.55
C LEU A 594 2.00 -57.92 2.42
N PHE A 595 2.46 -59.08 1.92
CA PHE A 595 3.35 -60.02 2.63
C PHE A 595 2.87 -60.36 4.06
N ILE A 596 1.56 -60.38 4.28
CA ILE A 596 0.92 -60.79 5.54
C ILE A 596 0.21 -62.14 5.37
N SER A 597 -0.05 -62.85 6.47
CA SER A 597 -0.80 -64.11 6.40
C SER A 597 -2.26 -63.86 6.04
N GLU A 598 -2.87 -64.82 5.33
CA GLU A 598 -4.29 -64.77 4.95
C GLU A 598 -5.21 -64.57 6.17
N GLU A 599 -4.89 -65.21 7.28
CA GLU A 599 -5.62 -65.05 8.54
C GLU A 599 -5.59 -63.61 9.06
N LYS A 600 -4.44 -62.92 8.96
CA LYS A 600 -4.29 -61.53 9.40
C LYS A 600 -5.05 -60.58 8.47
N LEU A 601 -5.00 -60.81 7.17
CA LEU A 601 -5.73 -60.01 6.18
C LEU A 601 -7.25 -60.17 6.37
N ARG A 602 -7.75 -61.39 6.61
CA ARG A 602 -9.17 -61.64 6.89
C ARG A 602 -9.64 -60.98 8.19
N ASN A 603 -8.82 -60.96 9.24
CA ASN A 603 -9.14 -60.24 10.48
C ASN A 603 -9.22 -58.73 10.28
N ILE A 604 -8.34 -58.14 9.45
CA ILE A 604 -8.40 -56.72 9.09
C ILE A 604 -9.69 -56.42 8.33
N LEU A 605 -10.05 -57.27 7.35
CA LEU A 605 -11.27 -57.10 6.56
C LEU A 605 -12.56 -57.27 7.36
N GLN A 606 -12.55 -58.01 8.48
CA GLN A 606 -13.70 -58.12 9.38
C GLN A 606 -13.87 -56.93 10.33
N GLN A 607 -12.86 -56.07 10.44
CA GLN A 607 -12.87 -54.87 11.30
C GLN A 607 -13.13 -53.57 10.54
N LEU A 608 -13.19 -53.64 9.20
CA LEU A 608 -13.68 -52.60 8.30
C LEU A 608 -15.18 -52.80 8.07
#